data_AF-A0A258FCC4-F1
#
_entry.id   AF-A0A258FCC4-F1
#
_cell.length_a   1.000
_cell.length_b   1.000
_cell.length_c   1.000
_cell.angle_alpha   90.00
_cell.angle_beta   90.00
_cell.angle_gamma   90.00
#
_symmetry.space_group_name_H-M   'P 1'
#
loop_
_entity.id
_entity.type
_entity.pdbx_description
1 polymer ?
#
loop_
_entity_poly.entity_id
_entity_poly.type
_entity_poly.pdbx_seq_one_letter_code
_entity_poly.pdbx_strand_id
1 'polypeptide(L)'
;MRAALLSLAGLLFAAGCDRPTNRTGAAFTATGELIALSGGENGADAACFTCHGLDGRGDGVSVPRLAGMPVGYLQKQMADYAQDLRADKVMGPIAKRLSDADVRAVAAHYARMTPAAGDVSATVAPAAYEPCAICHGDQGEGVGEANPSLAGQPAAYTLEQIDRWRHVHRRNDPKGVMSAAVSELSAPDAQAIAAWLGRQSASQPPDTDAASVSAAASALERWAASREARRPYR
;
A
#
# COMPACT_ATOMS: atom_id res chain seq x y z
N MET A 1 40.56 78.21 -13.88
CA MET A 1 41.06 76.82 -14.08
C MET A 1 41.45 76.26 -12.71
N ARG A 2 41.18 74.95 -12.47
CA ARG A 2 41.36 74.13 -11.24
C ARG A 2 40.04 73.91 -10.48
N ALA A 3 39.22 72.94 -10.88
CA ALA A 3 39.31 71.48 -10.69
C ALA A 3 38.58 71.04 -9.40
N ALA A 4 37.34 70.59 -9.58
CA ALA A 4 36.51 69.97 -8.55
C ALA A 4 36.99 68.53 -8.29
N LEU A 5 37.29 68.21 -7.04
CA LEU A 5 37.59 66.85 -6.58
C LEU A 5 36.30 66.22 -6.09
N LEU A 6 35.71 65.35 -6.92
CA LEU A 6 34.63 64.44 -6.55
C LEU A 6 35.19 63.34 -5.65
N SER A 7 34.83 63.36 -4.36
CA SER A 7 35.06 62.24 -3.46
C SER A 7 34.09 61.10 -3.80
N LEU A 8 34.62 60.06 -4.45
CA LEU A 8 33.91 58.82 -4.73
C LEU A 8 33.73 58.06 -3.41
N ALA A 9 32.54 58.15 -2.78
CA ALA A 9 32.17 57.28 -1.68
C ALA A 9 31.93 55.87 -2.23
N GLY A 10 32.90 54.97 -2.05
CA GLY A 10 32.76 53.57 -2.39
C GLY A 10 31.76 52.89 -1.47
N LEU A 11 30.53 52.67 -1.94
CA LEU A 11 29.62 51.69 -1.34
C LEU A 11 30.21 50.30 -1.58
N LEU A 12 30.87 49.73 -0.57
CA LEU A 12 31.03 48.29 -0.47
C LEU A 12 29.64 47.69 -0.24
N PHE A 13 29.02 47.19 -1.31
CA PHE A 13 27.95 46.21 -1.18
C PHE A 13 28.55 44.95 -0.57
N ALA A 14 28.38 44.79 0.74
CA ALA A 14 28.49 43.48 1.36
C ALA A 14 27.36 42.62 0.78
N ALA A 15 27.67 41.90 -0.30
CA ALA A 15 26.86 40.79 -0.78
C ALA A 15 26.87 39.72 0.32
N GLY A 16 25.96 39.85 1.27
CA GLY A 16 25.65 38.79 2.21
C GLY A 16 25.21 37.59 1.40
N CYS A 17 25.96 36.50 1.50
CA CYS A 17 25.50 35.20 1.04
C CYS A 17 24.29 34.83 1.92
N ASP A 18 23.09 35.25 1.52
CA ASP A 18 21.89 34.62 2.01
C ASP A 18 22.02 33.14 1.69
N ARG A 19 22.07 32.31 2.75
CA ARG A 19 21.99 30.87 2.57
C ARG A 19 20.71 30.63 1.78
N PRO A 20 20.76 29.96 0.61
CA PRO A 20 19.53 29.62 -0.08
C PRO A 20 18.68 28.85 0.94
N THR A 21 17.55 29.44 1.34
CA THR A 21 16.53 28.72 2.09
C THR A 21 16.27 27.47 1.26
N ASN A 22 16.58 26.31 1.84
CA ASN A 22 16.61 25.02 1.19
C ASN A 22 15.23 24.66 0.63
N ARG A 23 14.84 25.27 -0.50
CA ARG A 23 13.71 24.86 -1.34
C ARG A 23 14.02 23.57 -2.10
N THR A 24 15.26 23.10 -2.04
CA THR A 24 15.68 21.76 -2.47
C THR A 24 15.30 20.66 -1.46
N GLY A 25 14.94 20.99 -0.22
CA GLY A 25 14.41 20.02 0.74
C GLY A 25 13.03 19.46 0.35
N ALA A 26 12.31 20.19 -0.51
CA ALA A 26 11.04 19.74 -1.09
C ALA A 26 11.22 18.89 -2.37
N ALA A 27 12.41 18.89 -2.98
CA ALA A 27 12.68 18.22 -4.26
C ALA A 27 12.81 16.69 -4.16
N PHE A 28 12.77 16.13 -2.94
CA PHE A 28 12.67 14.70 -2.68
C PHE A 28 11.50 14.37 -1.76
N THR A 29 10.33 15.03 -1.91
CA THR A 29 9.10 14.37 -1.45
C THR A 29 8.95 13.11 -2.29
N ALA A 30 9.34 11.96 -1.74
CA ALA A 30 9.29 10.70 -2.44
C ALA A 30 7.84 10.45 -2.84
N THR A 31 7.53 10.64 -4.13
CA THR A 31 6.20 10.34 -4.65
C THR A 31 5.96 8.85 -4.45
N GLY A 32 4.68 8.43 -4.38
CA GLY A 32 4.38 7.01 -4.26
C GLY A 32 4.97 6.17 -5.39
N GLU A 33 5.07 6.75 -6.58
CA GLU A 33 5.74 6.15 -7.74
C GLU A 33 7.25 6.02 -7.53
N LEU A 34 7.92 7.08 -7.04
CA LEU A 34 9.34 7.02 -6.76
C LEU A 34 9.65 5.95 -5.70
N ILE A 35 8.86 5.84 -4.64
CA ILE A 35 9.00 4.78 -3.64
C ILE A 35 8.77 3.40 -4.27
N ALA A 36 7.72 3.26 -5.09
CA ALA A 36 7.41 1.98 -5.75
C ALA A 36 8.54 1.51 -6.67
N LEU A 37 9.18 2.42 -7.40
CA LEU A 37 10.18 2.11 -8.43
C LEU A 37 11.64 2.12 -7.93
N SER A 38 11.96 2.81 -6.83
CA SER A 38 13.34 2.91 -6.33
C SER A 38 13.52 2.56 -4.85
N GLY A 39 12.43 2.40 -4.11
CA GLY A 39 12.44 2.28 -2.64
C GLY A 39 12.63 3.61 -1.92
N GLY A 40 12.71 4.73 -2.64
CA GLY A 40 12.91 6.06 -2.06
C GLY A 40 14.21 6.14 -1.27
N GLU A 41 14.18 6.74 -0.08
CA GLU A 41 15.33 6.83 0.82
C GLU A 41 15.78 5.48 1.39
N ASN A 42 14.95 4.43 1.26
CA ASN A 42 15.24 3.08 1.76
C ASN A 42 16.07 2.24 0.77
N GLY A 43 16.37 2.77 -0.42
CA GLY A 43 17.20 2.14 -1.44
C GLY A 43 16.50 1.05 -2.24
N ALA A 44 17.18 0.58 -3.29
CA ALA A 44 16.64 -0.33 -4.30
C ALA A 44 16.11 -1.66 -3.73
N ASP A 45 16.68 -2.16 -2.63
CA ASP A 45 16.22 -3.37 -1.94
C ASP A 45 14.84 -3.23 -1.28
N ALA A 46 14.30 -2.01 -1.22
CA ALA A 46 12.93 -1.71 -0.77
C ALA A 46 11.99 -1.36 -1.94
N ALA A 47 12.47 -1.40 -3.19
CA ALA A 47 11.66 -1.04 -4.36
C ALA A 47 10.57 -2.09 -4.62
N CYS A 48 9.31 -1.67 -4.51
CA CYS A 48 8.14 -2.54 -4.53
C CYS A 48 7.99 -3.30 -5.86
N PHE A 49 8.31 -2.64 -6.98
CA PHE A 49 8.15 -3.20 -8.32
C PHE A 49 8.98 -4.47 -8.58
N THR A 50 10.07 -4.66 -7.82
CA THR A 50 10.98 -5.82 -7.99
C THR A 50 10.27 -7.15 -7.75
N CYS A 51 9.23 -7.16 -6.91
CA CYS A 51 8.36 -8.31 -6.69
C CYS A 51 6.95 -8.08 -7.23
N HIS A 52 6.37 -6.90 -7.01
CA HIS A 52 4.96 -6.63 -7.35
C HIS A 52 4.75 -6.23 -8.82
N GLY A 53 5.82 -6.13 -9.61
CA GLY A 53 5.76 -5.72 -11.01
C GLY A 53 5.64 -4.21 -11.19
N LEU A 54 6.02 -3.74 -12.39
CA LEU A 54 5.97 -2.32 -12.75
C LEU A 54 4.57 -1.73 -12.75
N ASP A 55 3.57 -2.54 -13.04
CA ASP A 55 2.16 -2.15 -13.03
C ASP A 55 1.40 -2.72 -11.83
N GLY A 56 2.12 -3.21 -10.80
CA GLY A 56 1.51 -3.71 -9.58
C GLY A 56 0.66 -4.98 -9.73
N ARG A 57 0.82 -5.75 -10.83
CA ARG A 57 0.08 -6.99 -11.09
C ARG A 57 0.53 -8.19 -10.26
N GLY A 58 1.67 -8.10 -9.56
CA GLY A 58 2.33 -9.24 -8.93
C GLY A 58 3.14 -10.06 -9.93
N ASP A 59 3.52 -11.27 -9.54
CA ASP A 59 4.27 -12.23 -10.37
C ASP A 59 3.36 -13.22 -11.12
N GLY A 60 2.04 -13.13 -10.92
CA GLY A 60 1.05 -14.07 -11.47
C GLY A 60 1.00 -15.43 -10.76
N VAL A 61 1.80 -15.65 -9.71
CA VAL A 61 1.93 -16.93 -9.00
C VAL A 61 1.63 -16.75 -7.51
N SER A 62 2.47 -16.00 -6.79
CA SER A 62 2.48 -15.94 -5.32
C SER A 62 2.70 -14.55 -4.73
N VAL A 63 3.21 -13.60 -5.52
CA VAL A 63 3.35 -12.20 -5.12
C VAL A 63 2.06 -11.46 -5.47
N PRO A 64 1.38 -10.84 -4.49
CA PRO A 64 0.04 -10.31 -4.70
C PRO A 64 0.02 -9.10 -5.62
N ARG A 65 -1.13 -8.93 -6.28
CA ARG A 65 -1.50 -7.69 -6.97
C ARG A 65 -1.72 -6.58 -5.94
N LEU A 66 -1.16 -5.41 -6.22
CA LEU A 66 -1.36 -4.18 -5.46
C LEU A 66 -2.20 -3.15 -6.25
N ALA A 67 -2.10 -3.17 -7.57
CA ALA A 67 -2.78 -2.23 -8.45
C ALA A 67 -4.30 -2.28 -8.23
N GLY A 68 -4.93 -1.13 -8.00
CA GLY A 68 -6.37 -1.01 -7.80
C GLY A 68 -6.90 -1.53 -6.47
N MET A 69 -6.02 -1.88 -5.53
CA MET A 69 -6.45 -2.24 -4.17
C MET A 69 -6.83 -0.98 -3.38
N PRO A 70 -7.83 -1.03 -2.47
CA PRO A 70 -8.20 0.12 -1.67
C PRO A 70 -7.02 0.72 -0.91
N VAL A 71 -6.88 2.04 -0.95
CA VAL A 71 -5.78 2.74 -0.29
C VAL A 71 -5.73 2.44 1.21
N GLY A 72 -6.89 2.43 1.89
CA GLY A 72 -7.00 2.09 3.31
C GLY A 72 -6.57 0.65 3.60
N TYR A 73 -6.91 -0.29 2.71
CA TYR A 73 -6.47 -1.68 2.84
C TYR A 73 -4.94 -1.78 2.72
N LEU A 74 -4.33 -1.18 1.70
CA LEU A 74 -2.88 -1.20 1.49
C LEU A 74 -2.12 -0.59 2.67
N GLN A 75 -2.57 0.58 3.14
CA GLN A 75 -2.02 1.25 4.31
C GLN A 75 -2.09 0.38 5.56
N LYS A 76 -3.27 -0.23 5.81
CA LYS A 76 -3.47 -1.14 6.93
C LYS A 76 -2.53 -2.34 6.86
N GLN A 77 -2.39 -2.98 5.70
CA GLN A 77 -1.49 -4.14 5.58
C GLN A 77 -0.03 -3.75 5.86
N MET A 78 0.43 -2.60 5.36
CA MET A 78 1.79 -2.13 5.65
C MET A 78 1.98 -1.82 7.15
N ALA A 79 1.01 -1.18 7.80
CA ALA A 79 1.07 -0.95 9.25
C ALA A 79 1.12 -2.28 10.02
N ASP A 80 0.29 -3.25 9.65
CA ASP A 80 0.25 -4.56 10.30
C ASP A 80 1.54 -5.36 10.10
N TYR A 81 2.18 -5.28 8.93
CA TYR A 81 3.51 -5.85 8.69
C TYR A 81 4.57 -5.18 9.57
N ALA A 82 4.56 -3.85 9.64
CA ALA A 82 5.53 -3.08 10.43
C ALA A 82 5.43 -3.38 11.93
N GLN A 83 4.24 -3.74 12.41
CA GLN A 83 3.93 -4.06 13.81
C GLN A 83 3.93 -5.56 14.13
N ASP A 84 4.31 -6.41 13.16
CA ASP A 84 4.28 -7.88 13.28
C ASP A 84 2.86 -8.45 13.57
N LEU A 85 1.79 -7.67 13.38
CA LEU A 85 0.40 -8.13 13.45
C LEU A 85 0.05 -9.03 12.26
N ARG A 86 0.73 -8.81 11.14
CA ARG A 86 0.76 -9.72 9.99
C ARG A 86 2.21 -10.17 9.79
N ALA A 87 2.57 -11.31 10.36
CA ALA A 87 3.94 -11.80 10.26
C ALA A 87 4.29 -12.21 8.82
N ASP A 88 5.39 -11.68 8.28
CA ASP A 88 5.95 -12.12 7.00
C ASP A 88 7.45 -11.81 6.91
N LYS A 89 8.23 -12.78 6.42
CA LYS A 89 9.70 -12.68 6.38
C LYS A 89 10.22 -11.71 5.32
N VAL A 90 9.41 -11.43 4.30
CA VAL A 90 9.77 -10.53 3.19
C VAL A 90 9.20 -9.15 3.45
N MET A 91 7.89 -9.04 3.66
CA MET A 91 7.22 -7.75 3.78
C MET A 91 7.41 -7.07 5.12
N GLY A 92 7.67 -7.82 6.20
CA GLY A 92 7.94 -7.25 7.53
C GLY A 92 9.12 -6.27 7.54
N PRO A 93 10.33 -6.69 7.13
CA PRO A 93 11.49 -5.80 7.04
C PRO A 93 11.29 -4.60 6.11
N ILE A 94 10.60 -4.79 4.97
CA ILE A 94 10.29 -3.68 4.04
C ILE A 94 9.39 -2.65 4.72
N ALA A 95 8.29 -3.10 5.33
CA ALA A 95 7.33 -2.24 5.99
C ALA A 95 7.93 -1.46 7.18
N LYS A 96 8.85 -2.08 7.93
CA LYS A 96 9.54 -1.45 9.07
C LYS A 96 10.48 -0.31 8.67
N ARG A 97 10.93 -0.26 7.41
CA ARG A 97 11.80 0.80 6.89
C ARG A 97 11.01 2.02 6.38
N LEU A 98 9.77 1.84 5.96
CA LEU A 98 8.95 2.93 5.43
C LEU A 98 8.46 3.86 6.55
N SER A 99 8.51 5.18 6.28
CA SER A 99 7.81 6.16 7.09
C SER A 99 6.30 6.17 6.80
N ASP A 100 5.53 6.89 7.59
CA ASP A 100 4.06 6.95 7.40
C ASP A 100 3.69 7.74 6.17
N ALA A 101 4.50 8.76 5.87
CA ALA A 101 4.40 9.48 4.62
C ALA A 101 4.66 8.54 3.43
N ASP A 102 5.68 7.68 3.52
CA ASP A 102 6.00 6.73 2.46
C ASP A 102 4.88 5.71 2.26
N VAL A 103 4.37 5.11 3.35
CA VAL A 103 3.24 4.16 3.30
C VAL A 103 2.02 4.81 2.66
N ARG A 104 1.69 6.05 3.04
CA ARG A 104 0.56 6.78 2.42
C ARG A 104 0.80 7.02 0.93
N ALA A 105 1.99 7.48 0.57
CA ALA A 105 2.34 7.81 -0.80
C ALA A 105 2.28 6.56 -1.70
N VAL A 106 2.95 5.47 -1.31
CA VAL A 106 3.03 4.23 -2.11
C VAL A 106 1.68 3.51 -2.19
N ALA A 107 0.90 3.49 -1.10
CA ALA A 107 -0.45 2.93 -1.11
C ALA A 107 -1.37 3.72 -2.06
N ALA A 108 -1.30 5.06 -2.04
CA ALA A 108 -2.10 5.89 -2.91
C ALA A 108 -1.69 5.75 -4.39
N HIS A 109 -0.41 5.49 -4.66
CA HIS A 109 0.07 5.19 -6.02
C HIS A 109 -0.53 3.89 -6.56
N TYR A 110 -0.38 2.77 -5.85
CA TYR A 110 -0.95 1.49 -6.29
C TYR A 110 -2.47 1.48 -6.35
N ALA A 111 -3.15 2.16 -5.41
CA ALA A 111 -4.61 2.25 -5.42
C ALA A 111 -5.17 2.92 -6.68
N ARG A 112 -4.44 3.90 -7.26
CA ARG A 112 -4.83 4.60 -8.49
C ARG A 112 -4.44 3.87 -9.77
N MET A 113 -3.63 2.81 -9.69
CA MET A 113 -3.31 2.02 -10.87
C MET A 113 -4.54 1.24 -11.31
N THR A 114 -4.83 1.26 -12.61
CA THR A 114 -5.86 0.42 -13.21
C THR A 114 -5.40 -1.04 -13.16
N PRO A 115 -6.11 -1.95 -12.48
CA PRO A 115 -5.78 -3.36 -12.50
C PRO A 115 -5.94 -3.90 -13.93
N ALA A 116 -5.07 -4.81 -14.34
CA ALA A 116 -5.16 -5.42 -15.65
C ALA A 116 -6.48 -6.20 -15.77
N ALA A 117 -7.27 -5.91 -16.80
CA ALA A 117 -8.44 -6.70 -17.11
C ALA A 117 -7.97 -8.10 -17.54
N GLY A 118 -8.43 -9.14 -16.84
CA GLY A 118 -8.23 -10.52 -17.27
C GLY A 118 -9.07 -10.81 -18.52
N ASP A 119 -8.56 -11.66 -19.41
CA ASP A 119 -9.18 -11.97 -20.71
C ASP A 119 -10.57 -12.63 -20.59
N VAL A 120 -10.81 -13.41 -19.52
CA VAL A 120 -12.08 -14.13 -19.30
C VAL A 120 -12.30 -14.36 -17.80
N SER A 121 -13.40 -13.86 -17.25
CA SER A 121 -13.84 -14.24 -15.90
C SER A 121 -14.61 -15.57 -15.93
N ALA A 122 -14.37 -16.46 -14.98
CA ALA A 122 -15.14 -17.69 -14.87
C ALA A 122 -16.58 -17.36 -14.45
N THR A 123 -17.56 -17.96 -15.14
CA THR A 123 -18.98 -17.61 -14.98
C THR A 123 -19.65 -18.25 -13.76
N VAL A 124 -19.06 -19.32 -13.21
CA VAL A 124 -19.65 -20.07 -12.08
C VAL A 124 -18.65 -20.11 -10.92
N ALA A 125 -19.04 -19.52 -9.80
CA ALA A 125 -18.30 -19.60 -8.54
C ALA A 125 -18.47 -20.98 -7.89
N PRO A 126 -17.46 -21.50 -7.17
CA PRO A 126 -17.65 -22.65 -6.29
C PRO A 126 -18.73 -22.37 -5.25
N ALA A 127 -19.56 -23.36 -4.91
CA ALA A 127 -20.60 -23.19 -3.88
C ALA A 127 -20.04 -22.70 -2.53
N ALA A 128 -18.82 -23.13 -2.19
CA ALA A 128 -18.11 -22.68 -0.99
C ALA A 128 -17.77 -21.17 -0.98
N TYR A 129 -17.83 -20.48 -2.12
CA TYR A 129 -17.61 -19.03 -2.21
C TYR A 129 -18.86 -18.20 -1.90
N GLU A 130 -20.08 -18.74 -2.01
CA GLU A 130 -21.31 -17.95 -1.82
C GLU A 130 -21.32 -17.13 -0.52
N PRO A 131 -20.91 -17.67 0.65
CA PRO A 131 -20.88 -16.88 1.89
C PRO A 131 -19.87 -15.71 1.84
N CYS A 132 -18.80 -15.84 1.03
CA CYS A 132 -17.77 -14.82 0.88
C CYS A 132 -18.27 -13.61 0.10
N ALA A 133 -19.19 -13.82 -0.85
CA ALA A 133 -19.71 -12.79 -1.75
C ALA A 133 -20.41 -11.64 -1.00
N ILE A 134 -21.00 -11.91 0.17
CA ILE A 134 -21.64 -10.91 1.04
C ILE A 134 -20.69 -9.75 1.36
N CYS A 135 -19.40 -10.03 1.52
CA CYS A 135 -18.39 -9.02 1.83
C CYS A 135 -17.48 -8.72 0.63
N HIS A 136 -17.13 -9.73 -0.16
CA HIS A 136 -16.13 -9.59 -1.23
C HIS A 136 -16.72 -9.42 -2.64
N GLY A 137 -18.04 -9.39 -2.79
CA GLY A 137 -18.73 -9.30 -4.08
C GLY A 137 -18.85 -10.64 -4.79
N ASP A 138 -19.80 -10.72 -5.71
CA ASP A 138 -20.17 -11.96 -6.41
C ASP A 138 -19.04 -12.50 -7.29
N GLN A 139 -18.16 -11.63 -7.76
CA GLN A 139 -16.98 -11.95 -8.57
C GLN A 139 -15.67 -11.72 -7.82
N GLY A 140 -15.72 -11.39 -6.52
CA GLY A 140 -14.54 -11.03 -5.74
C GLY A 140 -14.05 -9.60 -5.99
N GLU A 141 -14.86 -8.73 -6.58
CA GLU A 141 -14.53 -7.34 -6.90
C GLU A 141 -14.26 -6.46 -5.66
N GLY A 142 -14.70 -6.90 -4.48
CA GLY A 142 -14.60 -6.16 -3.23
C GLY A 142 -15.75 -5.16 -3.02
N VAL A 143 -15.94 -4.74 -1.77
CA VAL A 143 -17.00 -3.80 -1.37
C VAL A 143 -16.41 -2.76 -0.42
N GLY A 144 -16.39 -1.49 -0.87
CA GLY A 144 -15.83 -0.37 -0.11
C GLY A 144 -14.34 -0.54 0.28
N GLU A 145 -13.91 0.15 1.33
CA GLU A 145 -12.49 0.14 1.76
C GLU A 145 -12.11 -1.05 2.65
N ALA A 146 -13.09 -1.61 3.36
CA ALA A 146 -12.85 -2.65 4.36
C ALA A 146 -12.73 -4.04 3.74
N ASN A 147 -13.46 -4.29 2.65
CA ASN A 147 -13.49 -5.59 1.99
C ASN A 147 -12.68 -5.52 0.69
N PRO A 148 -11.43 -6.00 0.70
CA PRO A 148 -10.56 -5.90 -0.46
C PRO A 148 -11.09 -6.70 -1.66
N SER A 149 -10.74 -6.21 -2.85
CA SER A 149 -10.85 -6.97 -4.10
C SER A 149 -9.97 -8.21 -4.04
N LEU A 150 -10.57 -9.37 -4.28
CA LEU A 150 -9.94 -10.67 -4.38
C LEU A 150 -9.80 -11.13 -5.84
N ALA A 151 -10.62 -10.60 -6.74
CA ALA A 151 -10.60 -10.91 -8.16
C ALA A 151 -9.21 -10.65 -8.78
N GLY A 152 -8.70 -11.63 -9.51
CA GLY A 152 -7.40 -11.58 -10.17
C GLY A 152 -6.21 -11.52 -9.21
N GLN A 153 -6.40 -11.82 -7.92
CA GLN A 153 -5.26 -12.10 -7.04
C GLN A 153 -4.66 -13.46 -7.38
N PRO A 154 -3.32 -13.63 -7.33
CA PRO A 154 -2.70 -14.92 -7.64
C PRO A 154 -3.25 -16.04 -6.76
N ALA A 155 -3.59 -17.17 -7.37
CA ALA A 155 -4.26 -18.27 -6.67
C ALA A 155 -3.42 -18.81 -5.50
N ALA A 156 -2.09 -18.95 -5.66
CA ALA A 156 -1.25 -19.43 -4.58
C ALA A 156 -1.14 -18.41 -3.44
N TYR A 157 -1.11 -17.12 -3.74
CA TYR A 157 -1.18 -16.08 -2.71
C TYR A 157 -2.49 -16.17 -1.92
N THR A 158 -3.62 -16.26 -2.61
CA THR A 158 -4.95 -16.31 -2.00
C THR A 158 -5.12 -17.54 -1.12
N LEU A 159 -4.70 -18.72 -1.60
CA LEU A 159 -4.71 -19.96 -0.84
C LEU A 159 -3.86 -19.85 0.43
N GLU A 160 -2.63 -19.35 0.31
CA GLU A 160 -1.75 -19.11 1.46
C GLU A 160 -2.38 -18.16 2.48
N GLN A 161 -3.09 -17.11 2.03
CA GLN A 161 -3.76 -16.20 2.98
C GLN A 161 -4.89 -16.91 3.73
N ILE A 162 -5.72 -17.69 3.03
CA ILE A 162 -6.78 -18.50 3.63
C ILE A 162 -6.19 -19.46 4.67
N ASP A 163 -5.14 -20.20 4.32
CA ASP A 163 -4.49 -21.17 5.21
C ASP A 163 -3.84 -20.49 6.41
N ARG A 164 -3.25 -19.30 6.23
CA ARG A 164 -2.71 -18.52 7.36
C ARG A 164 -3.79 -18.11 8.36
N TRP A 165 -5.00 -17.78 7.92
CA TRP A 165 -6.11 -17.51 8.85
C TRP A 165 -6.63 -18.80 9.49
N ARG A 166 -6.81 -19.88 8.71
CA ARG A 166 -7.25 -21.20 9.18
C ARG A 166 -6.35 -21.76 10.28
N HIS A 167 -5.03 -21.62 10.10
CA HIS A 167 -4.03 -22.07 11.05
C HIS A 167 -3.58 -20.97 12.02
N VAL A 168 -4.29 -19.85 12.06
CA VAL A 168 -4.13 -18.77 13.02
C VAL A 168 -2.73 -18.12 13.03
N HIS A 169 -2.02 -18.25 11.90
CA HIS A 169 -0.77 -17.55 11.57
C HIS A 169 -1.00 -16.11 11.08
N ARG A 170 -2.24 -15.77 10.70
CA ARG A 170 -2.70 -14.42 10.41
C ARG A 170 -3.93 -14.11 11.27
N ARG A 171 -3.89 -12.99 12.00
CA ARG A 171 -4.95 -12.55 12.95
C ARG A 171 -5.21 -11.05 12.87
N ASN A 172 -4.78 -10.41 11.79
CA ASN A 172 -4.86 -8.96 11.62
C ASN A 172 -6.21 -8.49 11.07
N ASP A 173 -7.21 -9.36 10.98
CA ASP A 173 -8.54 -9.02 10.50
C ASP A 173 -9.40 -8.36 11.61
N PRO A 174 -10.06 -7.23 11.31
CA PRO A 174 -10.89 -6.55 12.29
C PRO A 174 -11.96 -7.49 12.87
N LYS A 175 -12.01 -7.59 14.20
CA LYS A 175 -12.99 -8.40 14.95
C LYS A 175 -12.97 -9.91 14.62
N GLY A 176 -11.93 -10.43 13.96
CA GLY A 176 -11.84 -11.86 13.64
C GLY A 176 -12.77 -12.33 12.52
N VAL A 177 -13.29 -11.42 11.68
CA VAL A 177 -14.25 -11.74 10.61
C VAL A 177 -13.69 -12.75 9.62
N MET A 178 -12.47 -12.53 9.11
CA MET A 178 -11.88 -13.46 8.14
C MET A 178 -11.44 -14.76 8.80
N SER A 179 -10.88 -14.69 10.01
CA SER A 179 -10.56 -15.89 10.80
C SER A 179 -11.78 -16.79 10.99
N ALA A 180 -12.93 -16.21 11.35
CA ALA A 180 -14.17 -16.96 11.49
C ALA A 180 -14.67 -17.51 10.14
N ALA A 181 -14.69 -16.67 9.10
CA ALA A 181 -15.20 -17.04 7.78
C ALA A 181 -14.48 -18.25 7.15
N VAL A 182 -13.17 -18.37 7.38
CA VAL A 182 -12.39 -19.48 6.79
C VAL A 182 -12.18 -20.67 7.72
N SER A 183 -12.48 -20.54 9.01
CA SER A 183 -12.10 -21.52 10.04
C SER A 183 -12.55 -22.96 9.73
N GLU A 184 -13.76 -23.10 9.19
CA GLU A 184 -14.38 -24.40 8.86
C GLU A 184 -14.22 -24.78 7.38
N LEU A 185 -13.50 -24.00 6.56
CA LEU A 185 -13.27 -24.36 5.16
C LEU A 185 -12.44 -25.62 5.06
N SER A 186 -12.86 -26.54 4.19
CA SER A 186 -12.04 -27.69 3.83
C SER A 186 -10.85 -27.26 2.94
N ALA A 187 -9.77 -28.05 2.90
CA ALA A 187 -8.65 -27.75 2.02
C ALA A 187 -9.04 -27.75 0.51
N PRO A 188 -9.88 -28.70 0.02
CA PRO A 188 -10.39 -28.65 -1.34
C PRO A 188 -11.21 -27.38 -1.64
N ASP A 189 -12.04 -26.92 -0.70
CA ASP A 189 -12.83 -25.70 -0.88
C ASP A 189 -11.95 -24.45 -0.96
N ALA A 190 -10.97 -24.33 -0.05
CA ALA A 190 -10.01 -23.24 -0.07
C ALA A 190 -9.23 -23.18 -1.41
N GLN A 191 -8.81 -24.34 -1.93
CA GLN A 191 -8.16 -24.45 -3.23
C GLN A 191 -9.10 -24.05 -4.37
N ALA A 192 -10.35 -24.52 -4.36
CA ALA A 192 -11.33 -24.18 -5.39
C ALA A 192 -11.64 -22.68 -5.43
N ILE A 193 -11.83 -22.06 -4.26
CA ILE A 193 -12.04 -20.62 -4.12
C ILE A 193 -10.83 -19.84 -4.66
N ALA A 194 -9.62 -20.18 -4.21
CA ALA A 194 -8.41 -19.47 -4.63
C ALA A 194 -8.14 -19.61 -6.14
N ALA A 195 -8.34 -20.81 -6.70
CA ALA A 195 -8.20 -21.05 -8.13
C ALA A 195 -9.23 -20.29 -8.96
N TRP A 196 -10.48 -20.20 -8.48
CA TRP A 196 -11.53 -19.44 -9.15
C TRP A 196 -11.24 -17.93 -9.10
N LEU A 197 -10.92 -17.37 -7.93
CA LEU A 197 -10.59 -15.95 -7.77
C LEU A 197 -9.42 -15.50 -8.65
N GLY A 198 -8.39 -16.33 -8.81
CA GLY A 198 -7.25 -16.03 -9.67
C GLY A 198 -7.55 -15.99 -11.16
N ARG A 199 -8.72 -16.50 -11.60
CA ARG A 199 -9.20 -16.38 -12.98
C ARG A 199 -10.17 -15.22 -13.20
N GLN A 200 -10.64 -14.56 -12.14
CA GLN A 200 -11.52 -13.42 -12.28
C GLN A 200 -10.73 -12.20 -12.78
N SER A 201 -11.37 -11.38 -13.61
CA SER A 201 -10.76 -10.13 -14.08
C SER A 201 -10.59 -9.20 -12.88
N ALA A 202 -9.36 -8.72 -12.67
CA ALA A 202 -9.10 -7.81 -11.56
C ALA A 202 -9.84 -6.49 -11.75
N SER A 203 -10.46 -5.99 -10.69
CA SER A 203 -11.23 -4.75 -10.67
C SER A 203 -10.90 -3.90 -9.44
N GLN A 204 -11.17 -2.61 -9.54
CA GLN A 204 -11.23 -1.71 -8.38
C GLN A 204 -12.62 -1.82 -7.74
N PRO A 205 -12.73 -1.78 -6.39
CA PRO A 205 -14.03 -1.69 -5.75
C PRO A 205 -14.76 -0.40 -6.17
N PRO A 206 -16.08 -0.46 -6.42
CA PRO A 206 -16.84 0.62 -7.06
C PRO A 206 -16.91 1.95 -6.28
N ASP A 207 -16.57 1.97 -4.98
CA ASP A 207 -16.74 3.13 -4.08
C ASP A 207 -15.42 3.65 -3.45
N THR A 208 -14.31 3.61 -4.19
CA THR A 208 -13.01 4.12 -3.71
C THR A 208 -12.67 5.50 -4.27
N ASP A 209 -13.44 6.52 -3.92
CA ASP A 209 -13.25 7.92 -4.34
C ASP A 209 -12.57 8.82 -3.28
N ALA A 210 -12.16 10.03 -3.69
CA ALA A 210 -11.18 10.87 -2.98
C ALA A 210 -11.51 11.22 -1.50
N ALA A 211 -12.78 11.17 -1.09
CA ALA A 211 -13.20 11.37 0.29
C ALA A 211 -12.66 10.25 1.22
N SER A 212 -12.44 9.06 0.69
CA SER A 212 -12.00 7.88 1.41
C SER A 212 -10.50 7.93 1.78
N VAL A 213 -9.69 8.58 0.95
CA VAL A 213 -8.27 8.90 1.22
C VAL A 213 -8.11 9.70 2.52
N SER A 214 -9.07 10.55 2.86
CA SER A 214 -9.08 11.37 4.08
C SER A 214 -9.33 10.56 5.35
N ALA A 215 -10.20 9.54 5.29
CA ALA A 215 -10.50 8.68 6.44
C ALA A 215 -9.33 7.75 6.79
N ALA A 216 -8.68 7.18 5.78
CA ALA A 216 -7.47 6.36 5.95
C ALA A 216 -6.29 7.19 6.49
N ALA A 217 -6.12 8.44 6.03
CA ALA A 217 -5.16 9.38 6.61
C ALA A 217 -5.40 9.62 8.11
N SER A 218 -6.66 9.82 8.51
CA SER A 218 -7.03 10.05 9.92
C SER A 218 -6.74 8.85 10.83
N ALA A 219 -6.91 7.62 10.33
CA ALA A 219 -6.59 6.40 11.08
C ALA A 219 -5.07 6.24 11.29
N LEU A 220 -4.28 6.63 10.28
CA LEU A 220 -2.83 6.62 10.37
C LEU A 220 -2.26 7.74 11.23
N GLU A 221 -2.86 8.92 11.26
CA GLU A 221 -2.45 10.00 12.17
C GLU A 221 -2.58 9.56 13.64
N ARG A 222 -3.68 8.88 13.97
CA ARG A 222 -3.85 8.27 15.29
C ARG A 222 -2.76 7.24 15.59
N TRP A 223 -2.32 6.49 14.59
CA TRP A 223 -1.24 5.52 14.74
C TRP A 223 0.14 6.18 14.85
N ALA A 224 0.46 7.18 14.04
CA ALA A 224 1.71 7.94 14.09
C ALA A 224 1.88 8.60 15.47
N ALA A 225 0.81 9.23 15.98
CA ALA A 225 0.76 9.78 17.33
C ALA A 225 1.02 8.70 18.40
N SER A 226 0.47 7.49 18.21
CA SER A 226 0.69 6.37 19.14
C SER A 226 2.13 5.83 19.13
N ARG A 227 2.88 6.02 18.03
CA ARG A 227 4.29 5.60 17.94
C ARG A 227 5.24 6.62 18.52
N GLU A 228 5.00 7.90 18.29
CA GLU A 228 5.76 8.98 18.93
C GLU A 228 5.62 8.90 20.45
N ALA A 229 4.41 8.67 20.96
CA ALA A 229 4.16 8.47 22.39
C ALA A 229 4.84 7.22 22.99
N ARG A 230 5.21 6.23 22.16
CA ARG A 230 5.89 4.99 22.58
C ARG A 230 7.41 5.06 22.43
N ARG A 231 7.97 6.17 21.92
CA ARG A 231 9.41 6.33 21.79
C ARG A 231 10.00 6.56 23.19
N PRO A 232 10.84 5.66 23.73
CA PRO A 232 11.47 5.90 25.02
C PRO A 232 12.37 7.13 24.92
N TYR A 233 12.32 7.98 25.96
CA TYR A 233 13.17 9.16 26.11
C TYR A 233 14.63 8.76 25.85
N ARG A 234 15.23 9.31 24.80
CA ARG A 234 16.67 9.23 24.54
C ARG A 234 17.35 10.45 25.14
#